data_AF-T0M1J8-F1
#
_entry.id   AF-T0M1J8-F1
#
_cell.length_a   1.000
_cell.length_b   1.000
_cell.length_c   1.000
_cell.angle_alpha   90.00
_cell.angle_beta   90.00
_cell.angle_gamma   90.00
#
_symmetry.space_group_name_H-M   'P 1'
#
loop_
_entity.id
_entity.type
_entity.pdbx_description
1 polymer ?
#
loop_
_entity_poly.entity_id
_entity_poly.type
_entity_poly.pdbx_seq_one_letter_code
_entity_poly.pdbx_strand_id
1 'polypeptide(L)'
;MNSVIANGWRVYTDLFMDSSVDEYIEKIKLVNKIGGRNKYSIDGKKFKHVFHGSRSLPLFHDVVNKTDYLALGFVYDSYGHLGFNRIEIRNHKAYIFIADKNYFKGKRGNVRVSIFNTSSIKHILAASVHMEDKEEFILNYDNTNRFRSGIIPYDANFVIDAEISQKTEIFKEKISFGEELIESDMKYNRLKIHRISFDEKKCYGIIQGGKDHLFLYKIAIKLGSETGKL
;
A
#
# COMPACT_ATOMS: atom_id res chain seq x y z
N MET A 1 15.11 -14.00 0.14
CA MET A 1 13.92 -13.38 0.74
C MET A 1 13.88 -13.75 2.22
N ASN A 2 13.95 -12.75 3.09
CA ASN A 2 13.94 -12.96 4.54
C ASN A 2 12.49 -13.04 5.05
N SER A 3 12.29 -13.60 6.24
CA SER A 3 10.97 -13.60 6.88
C SER A 3 11.05 -13.31 8.37
N VAL A 4 10.03 -12.59 8.87
CA VAL A 4 9.87 -12.23 10.28
C VAL A 4 8.47 -12.58 10.76
N ILE A 5 8.29 -12.76 12.06
CA ILE A 5 6.97 -13.05 12.64
C ILE A 5 6.36 -11.76 13.20
N ALA A 6 5.16 -11.40 12.72
CA ALA A 6 4.42 -10.22 13.15
C ALA A 6 3.00 -10.63 13.54
N ASN A 7 2.66 -10.58 14.83
CA ASN A 7 1.34 -10.99 15.35
C ASN A 7 0.85 -12.37 14.84
N GLY A 8 1.77 -13.35 14.83
CA GLY A 8 1.52 -14.70 14.34
C GLY A 8 1.46 -14.85 12.82
N TRP A 9 1.77 -13.80 12.05
CA TRP A 9 1.96 -13.87 10.61
C TRP A 9 3.42 -14.07 10.26
N ARG A 10 3.68 -14.89 9.25
CA ARG A 10 4.98 -14.91 8.57
C ARG A 10 4.98 -13.83 7.49
N VAL A 11 5.79 -12.81 7.71
CA VAL A 11 5.92 -11.68 6.79
C VAL A 11 7.23 -11.80 6.03
N TYR A 12 7.14 -11.87 4.70
CA TYR A 12 8.30 -11.90 3.81
C TYR A 12 8.73 -10.49 3.41
N THR A 13 10.03 -10.22 3.47
CA THR A 13 10.65 -8.93 3.16
C THR A 13 11.78 -9.11 2.16
N ASP A 14 12.33 -7.99 1.67
CA ASP A 14 13.38 -7.94 0.64
C ASP A 14 12.84 -8.42 -0.72
N LEU A 15 11.76 -7.76 -1.16
CA LEU A 15 11.07 -8.00 -2.43
C LEU A 15 11.95 -7.65 -3.63
N PHE A 16 12.81 -6.63 -3.51
CA PHE A 16 13.65 -6.10 -4.59
C PHE A 16 15.13 -6.50 -4.42
N MET A 17 15.41 -7.62 -3.76
CA MET A 17 16.77 -8.11 -3.58
C MET A 17 17.46 -8.27 -4.95
N ASP A 18 18.69 -7.78 -5.06
CA ASP A 18 19.53 -7.84 -6.26
C ASP A 18 18.99 -7.12 -7.52
N SER A 19 17.99 -6.25 -7.33
CA SER A 19 17.39 -5.44 -8.40
C SER A 19 18.13 -4.11 -8.63
N SER A 20 18.21 -3.68 -9.90
CA SER A 20 18.69 -2.34 -10.27
C SER A 20 17.54 -1.33 -10.30
N VAL A 21 17.76 -0.12 -9.77
CA VAL A 21 16.79 0.99 -9.86
C VAL A 21 16.51 1.35 -11.33
N ASP A 22 17.54 1.33 -12.18
CA ASP A 22 17.43 1.75 -13.58
C ASP A 22 16.55 0.81 -14.40
N GLU A 23 16.63 -0.49 -14.13
CA GLU A 23 15.80 -1.50 -14.77
C GLU A 23 14.30 -1.21 -14.57
N TYR A 24 13.91 -0.87 -13.34
CA TYR A 24 12.53 -0.56 -13.02
C TYR A 24 12.05 0.76 -13.61
N ILE A 25 12.92 1.76 -13.69
CA ILE A 25 12.60 3.05 -14.31
C ILE A 25 12.35 2.87 -15.81
N GLU A 26 13.23 2.17 -16.51
CA GLU A 26 13.07 1.92 -17.94
C GLU A 26 11.82 1.06 -18.20
N LYS A 27 11.56 0.05 -17.36
CA LYS A 27 10.33 -0.74 -17.43
C LYS A 27 9.08 0.14 -17.26
N ILE A 28 9.07 1.07 -16.29
CA ILE A 28 7.94 1.98 -16.07
C ILE A 28 7.71 2.88 -17.29
N LYS A 29 8.79 3.47 -17.84
CA LYS A 29 8.74 4.32 -19.04
C LYS A 29 8.18 3.57 -20.25
N LEU A 30 8.61 2.32 -20.46
CA LEU A 30 8.14 1.50 -21.57
C LEU A 30 6.65 1.17 -21.43
N VAL A 31 6.20 0.79 -20.23
CA VAL A 31 4.79 0.45 -19.98
C VAL A 31 3.88 1.67 -20.17
N ASN A 32 4.29 2.85 -19.69
CA ASN A 32 3.50 4.09 -19.86
C ASN A 32 3.38 4.55 -21.31
N LYS A 33 4.21 4.05 -22.23
CA LYS A 33 4.13 4.37 -23.67
C LYS A 33 3.19 3.44 -24.44
N ILE A 34 2.74 2.34 -23.83
CA ILE A 34 1.79 1.41 -24.45
C ILE A 34 0.44 2.10 -24.48
N GLY A 35 -0.07 2.38 -25.68
CA GLY A 35 -1.42 2.91 -25.86
C GLY A 35 -2.47 1.80 -25.79
N GLY A 36 -3.43 1.93 -24.88
CA GLY A 36 -4.59 1.04 -24.78
C GLY A 36 -4.45 -0.01 -23.69
N ARG A 37 -5.56 -0.66 -23.34
CA ARG A 37 -5.64 -1.56 -22.18
C ARG A 37 -5.57 -3.03 -22.59
N ASN A 38 -4.62 -3.78 -22.06
CA ASN A 38 -4.61 -5.23 -22.17
C ASN A 38 -5.88 -5.86 -21.57
N LYS A 39 -6.26 -7.03 -22.12
CA LYS A 39 -7.39 -7.82 -21.61
C LYS A 39 -7.14 -8.27 -20.17
N TYR A 40 -8.21 -8.40 -19.40
CA TYR A 40 -8.19 -8.92 -18.05
C TYR A 40 -9.38 -9.86 -17.77
N SER A 41 -9.29 -10.56 -16.65
CA SER A 41 -10.34 -11.44 -16.13
C SER A 41 -10.63 -11.14 -14.66
N ILE A 42 -11.89 -11.29 -14.27
CA ILE A 42 -12.35 -11.14 -12.89
C ILE A 42 -12.82 -12.50 -12.38
N ASP A 43 -12.09 -13.04 -11.42
CA ASP A 43 -12.35 -14.34 -10.82
C ASP A 43 -12.59 -14.21 -9.31
N GLY A 44 -13.79 -14.60 -8.88
CA GLY A 44 -14.21 -14.52 -7.48
C GLY A 44 -13.45 -15.48 -6.57
N LYS A 45 -12.28 -15.07 -6.05
CA LYS A 45 -11.56 -15.81 -5.01
C LYS A 45 -12.31 -15.74 -3.67
N LYS A 46 -12.62 -16.91 -3.10
CA LYS A 46 -13.07 -17.06 -1.71
C LYS A 46 -11.88 -17.39 -0.82
N PHE A 47 -11.68 -16.59 0.22
CA PHE A 47 -10.64 -16.84 1.23
C PHE A 47 -11.08 -17.90 2.23
N LYS A 48 -10.13 -18.71 2.73
CA LYS A 48 -10.40 -19.76 3.73
C LYS A 48 -10.82 -19.21 5.09
N HIS A 49 -10.28 -18.05 5.49
CA HIS A 49 -10.49 -17.47 6.81
C HIS A 49 -11.01 -16.04 6.73
N VAL A 50 -11.87 -15.68 7.68
CA VAL A 50 -12.42 -14.32 7.84
C VAL A 50 -12.42 -13.96 9.32
N PHE A 51 -11.78 -12.83 9.65
CA PHE A 51 -11.71 -12.28 11.00
C PHE A 51 -12.33 -10.88 11.03
N HIS A 52 -13.07 -10.56 12.09
CA HIS A 52 -13.68 -9.23 12.27
C HIS A 52 -12.81 -8.36 13.18
N GLY A 53 -12.62 -7.09 12.79
CA GLY A 53 -11.77 -6.12 13.51
C GLY A 53 -10.27 -6.21 13.18
N SER A 54 -9.44 -5.52 13.96
CA SER A 54 -8.02 -5.27 13.65
C SER A 54 -7.02 -6.20 14.36
N ARG A 55 -7.47 -7.04 15.30
CA ARG A 55 -6.58 -7.85 16.16
C ARG A 55 -5.72 -8.87 15.41
N SER A 56 -6.12 -9.27 14.20
CA SER A 56 -5.41 -10.27 13.41
C SER A 56 -4.52 -9.65 12.33
N LEU A 57 -4.22 -8.35 12.37
CA LEU A 57 -3.33 -7.74 11.37
C LEU A 57 -1.86 -8.15 11.59
N PRO A 58 -1.06 -8.31 10.52
CA PRO A 58 0.39 -8.47 10.61
C PRO A 58 1.06 -7.14 10.94
N LEU A 59 1.11 -6.81 12.23
CA LEU A 59 1.59 -5.52 12.71
C LEU A 59 3.07 -5.56 13.11
N PHE A 60 3.80 -4.54 12.69
CA PHE A 60 5.17 -4.26 13.10
C PHE A 60 5.18 -3.13 14.11
N HIS A 61 6.12 -3.18 15.06
CA HIS A 61 6.29 -2.12 16.02
C HIS A 61 7.27 -1.06 15.49
N ASP A 62 6.82 0.17 15.36
CA ASP A 62 7.67 1.35 15.17
C ASP A 62 8.14 1.84 16.54
N VAL A 63 9.42 1.60 16.85
CA VAL A 63 10.04 1.99 18.11
C VAL A 63 10.11 3.51 18.28
N VAL A 64 10.26 4.26 17.18
CA VAL A 64 10.45 5.72 17.19
C VAL A 64 9.15 6.41 17.57
N ASN A 65 8.04 6.01 16.94
CA ASN A 65 6.71 6.57 17.21
C ASN A 65 5.89 5.78 18.25
N LYS A 66 6.45 4.68 18.79
CA LYS A 66 5.81 3.78 19.76
C LYS A 66 4.42 3.33 19.31
N THR A 67 4.29 2.94 18.05
CA THR A 67 3.02 2.55 17.44
C THR A 67 3.17 1.27 16.63
N ASP A 68 2.08 0.52 16.52
CA ASP A 68 2.03 -0.67 15.68
C ASP A 68 1.49 -0.30 14.31
N TYR A 69 2.10 -0.78 13.22
CA TYR A 69 1.69 -0.44 11.86
C TYR A 69 1.67 -1.65 10.93
N LEU A 70 0.84 -1.56 9.89
CA LEU A 70 0.81 -2.52 8.81
C LEU A 70 1.92 -2.19 7.80
N ALA A 71 2.93 -3.06 7.70
CA ALA A 71 4.10 -2.82 6.84
C ALA A 71 3.83 -2.89 5.33
N LEU A 72 2.72 -3.52 4.90
CA LEU A 72 2.30 -3.47 3.50
C LEU A 72 0.79 -3.68 3.37
N GLY A 73 0.11 -2.64 2.93
CA GLY A 73 -1.31 -2.66 2.57
C GLY A 73 -1.59 -1.63 1.50
N PHE A 74 -1.95 -2.09 0.29
CA PHE A 74 -2.38 -1.22 -0.79
C PHE A 74 -3.83 -0.86 -0.60
N VAL A 75 -4.12 0.43 -0.55
CA VAL A 75 -5.46 0.97 -0.36
C VAL A 75 -6.07 1.20 -1.73
N TYR A 76 -7.13 0.48 -2.04
CA TYR A 76 -7.97 0.70 -3.21
C TYR A 76 -9.33 1.22 -2.78
N ASP A 77 -9.65 2.46 -3.15
CA ASP A 77 -10.90 3.09 -2.75
C ASP A 77 -12.03 2.88 -3.76
N SER A 78 -13.27 3.13 -3.33
CA SER A 78 -14.46 3.02 -4.17
C SER A 78 -14.50 3.99 -5.36
N TYR A 79 -13.54 4.92 -5.46
CA TYR A 79 -13.39 5.87 -6.56
C TYR A 79 -12.30 5.44 -7.55
N GLY A 80 -11.71 4.25 -7.35
CA GLY A 80 -10.69 3.71 -8.25
C GLY A 80 -9.26 4.13 -7.90
N HIS A 81 -9.03 4.83 -6.78
CA HIS A 81 -7.68 5.24 -6.42
C HIS A 81 -6.91 4.13 -5.74
N LEU A 82 -5.69 3.87 -6.23
CA LEU A 82 -4.71 3.00 -5.61
C LEU A 82 -3.61 3.82 -4.94
N GLY A 83 -3.32 3.55 -3.67
CA GLY A 83 -2.20 4.17 -2.97
C GLY A 83 -1.54 3.24 -1.97
N PHE A 84 -0.24 3.43 -1.78
CA PHE A 84 0.48 2.81 -0.68
C PHE A 84 0.43 3.75 0.54
N ASN A 85 -0.26 3.34 1.59
CA ASN A 85 -0.48 4.18 2.76
C ASN A 85 -0.03 3.44 4.03
N ARG A 86 0.50 4.21 4.97
CA ARG A 86 0.79 3.72 6.32
C ARG A 86 -0.51 3.63 7.11
N ILE A 87 -0.80 2.45 7.64
CA ILE A 87 -1.94 2.19 8.52
C ILE A 87 -1.41 1.80 9.89
N GLU A 88 -1.89 2.46 10.93
CA GLU A 88 -1.40 2.33 12.29
C GLU A 88 -2.52 1.92 13.26
N ILE A 89 -2.14 1.19 14.29
CA ILE A 89 -3.01 0.82 15.40
C ILE A 89 -2.55 1.60 16.64
N ARG A 90 -3.42 2.49 17.12
CA ARG A 90 -3.20 3.30 18.32
C ARG A 90 -4.41 3.14 19.23
N ASN A 91 -4.17 2.82 20.52
CA ASN A 91 -5.25 2.62 21.49
C ASN A 91 -6.37 1.69 20.97
N HIS A 92 -5.98 0.57 20.33
CA HIS A 92 -6.86 -0.42 19.69
C HIS A 92 -7.75 0.09 18.54
N LYS A 93 -7.48 1.28 17.99
CA LYS A 93 -8.16 1.83 16.81
C LYS A 93 -7.20 1.93 15.65
N ALA A 94 -7.71 1.73 14.43
CA ALA A 94 -6.92 1.87 13.21
C ALA A 94 -6.99 3.31 12.68
N TYR A 95 -5.86 3.78 12.18
CA TYR A 95 -5.66 5.11 11.62
C TYR A 95 -4.87 5.01 10.33
N ILE A 96 -5.13 5.92 9.40
CA ILE A 96 -4.42 5.99 8.13
C ILE A 96 -3.95 7.42 7.90
N PHE A 97 -2.68 7.59 7.55
CA PHE A 97 -2.16 8.86 7.10
C PHE A 97 -2.46 9.03 5.61
N ILE A 98 -3.04 10.18 5.24
CA ILE A 98 -3.34 10.54 3.86
C ILE A 98 -2.68 11.88 3.57
N ALA A 99 -1.64 11.87 2.74
CA ALA A 99 -0.87 13.07 2.41
C ALA A 99 -1.66 14.06 1.53
N ASP A 100 -2.55 13.55 0.67
CA ASP A 100 -3.35 14.37 -0.22
C ASP A 100 -4.45 15.12 0.54
N LYS A 101 -4.28 16.44 0.67
CA LYS A 101 -5.24 17.35 1.30
C LYS A 101 -6.59 17.38 0.58
N ASN A 102 -6.62 17.03 -0.71
CA ASN A 102 -7.83 16.98 -1.52
C ASN A 102 -8.48 15.59 -1.56
N TYR A 103 -8.00 14.61 -0.80
CA TYR A 103 -8.49 13.23 -0.88
C TYR A 103 -10.01 13.10 -0.71
N PHE A 104 -10.64 13.94 0.12
CA PHE A 104 -12.09 13.94 0.35
C PHE A 104 -12.86 14.94 -0.54
N LYS A 105 -12.19 15.71 -1.39
CA LYS A 105 -12.84 16.69 -2.27
C LYS A 105 -13.79 15.95 -3.21
N GLY A 106 -15.07 16.32 -3.19
CA GLY A 106 -16.12 15.67 -3.98
C GLY A 106 -16.62 14.31 -3.45
N LYS A 107 -16.07 13.79 -2.34
CA LYS A 107 -16.51 12.54 -1.71
C LYS A 107 -17.54 12.83 -0.61
N ARG A 108 -18.68 12.11 -0.62
CA ARG A 108 -19.73 12.27 0.39
C ARG A 108 -19.58 11.23 1.49
N GLY A 109 -19.34 11.69 2.72
CA GLY A 109 -19.23 10.81 3.89
C GLY A 109 -17.92 10.01 3.93
N ASN A 110 -17.98 8.88 4.62
CA ASN A 110 -16.83 7.99 4.75
C ASN A 110 -16.59 7.22 3.44
N VAL A 111 -15.32 6.89 3.17
CA VAL A 111 -14.90 6.27 1.92
C VAL A 111 -14.67 4.77 2.13
N ARG A 112 -15.39 3.92 1.40
CA ARG A 112 -15.15 2.48 1.43
C ARG A 112 -13.84 2.16 0.71
N VAL A 113 -13.03 1.32 1.34
CA VAL A 113 -11.74 0.90 0.80
C VAL A 113 -11.54 -0.59 0.98
N SER A 114 -10.85 -1.20 0.03
CA SER A 114 -10.23 -2.51 0.17
C SER A 114 -8.73 -2.31 0.38
N ILE A 115 -8.19 -2.86 1.46
CA ILE A 115 -6.75 -2.85 1.70
C ILE A 115 -6.23 -4.26 1.46
N PHE A 116 -5.31 -4.44 0.53
CA PHE A 116 -4.84 -5.76 0.14
C PHE A 116 -3.33 -5.86 0.15
N ASN A 117 -2.84 -7.10 0.25
CA ASN A 117 -1.43 -7.43 0.23
C ASN A 117 -1.15 -8.38 -0.93
N THR A 118 -0.06 -8.11 -1.65
CA THR A 118 0.38 -8.88 -2.81
C THR A 118 1.90 -8.72 -2.97
N SER A 119 2.55 -9.70 -3.59
CA SER A 119 3.93 -9.59 -4.11
C SER A 119 3.99 -9.00 -5.51
N SER A 120 2.86 -8.64 -6.11
CA SER A 120 2.80 -8.17 -7.48
C SER A 120 3.54 -6.84 -7.64
N ILE A 121 4.69 -6.90 -8.31
CA ILE A 121 5.58 -5.75 -8.49
C ILE A 121 4.87 -4.59 -9.19
N LYS A 122 4.03 -4.86 -10.19
CA LYS A 122 3.22 -3.83 -10.85
C LYS A 122 2.30 -3.06 -9.91
N HIS A 123 1.71 -3.74 -8.92
CA HIS A 123 0.86 -3.07 -7.92
C HIS A 123 1.71 -2.27 -6.92
N ILE A 124 2.84 -2.83 -6.48
CA ILE A 124 3.78 -2.12 -5.61
C ILE A 124 4.23 -0.82 -6.28
N LEU A 125 4.72 -0.88 -7.53
CA LEU A 125 5.16 0.30 -8.27
C LEU A 125 4.00 1.27 -8.50
N ALA A 126 2.85 0.80 -9.00
CA ALA A 126 1.68 1.64 -9.24
C ALA A 126 1.21 2.39 -7.98
N ALA A 127 1.27 1.73 -6.82
CA ALA A 127 0.86 2.32 -5.56
C ALA A 127 1.89 3.32 -5.01
N SER A 128 3.19 3.11 -5.29
CA SER A 128 4.30 3.87 -4.72
C SER A 128 4.76 5.06 -5.55
N VAL A 129 4.56 5.07 -6.87
CA VAL A 129 4.98 6.19 -7.73
C VAL A 129 3.80 6.99 -8.25
N HIS A 130 4.02 8.27 -8.53
CA HIS A 130 3.02 9.13 -9.15
C HIS A 130 2.90 8.78 -10.64
N MET A 131 1.70 8.45 -11.09
CA MET A 131 1.38 8.14 -12.48
C MET A 131 -0.08 8.52 -12.78
N GLU A 132 -0.37 8.82 -14.04
CA GLU A 132 -1.67 9.35 -14.48
C GLU A 132 -2.77 8.28 -14.47
N ASP A 133 -2.52 7.11 -15.08
CA ASP A 133 -3.46 5.97 -15.07
C ASP A 133 -2.78 4.72 -14.47
N LYS A 134 -3.02 4.50 -13.17
CA LYS A 134 -2.52 3.32 -12.43
C LYS A 134 -3.13 2.01 -12.91
N GLU A 135 -4.37 2.03 -13.38
CA GLU A 135 -5.06 0.84 -13.86
C GLU A 135 -4.46 0.40 -15.19
N GLU A 136 -4.30 1.33 -16.15
CA GLU A 136 -3.67 1.06 -17.43
C GLU A 136 -2.22 0.57 -17.27
N PHE A 137 -1.45 1.19 -16.36
CA PHE A 137 -0.11 0.70 -16.02
C PHE A 137 -0.12 -0.76 -15.55
N ILE A 138 -1.00 -1.12 -14.60
CA ILE A 138 -1.10 -2.48 -14.08
C ILE A 138 -1.50 -3.47 -15.19
N LEU A 139 -2.40 -3.09 -16.08
CA LEU A 139 -2.84 -3.95 -17.19
C LEU A 139 -1.73 -4.14 -18.23
N ASN A 140 -0.91 -3.12 -18.47
CA ASN A 140 0.12 -3.15 -19.51
C ASN A 140 1.50 -3.62 -19.02
N TYR A 141 1.69 -3.77 -17.70
CA TYR A 141 2.99 -4.17 -17.15
C TYR A 141 3.44 -5.57 -17.62
N ASP A 142 2.49 -6.51 -17.68
CA ASP A 142 2.66 -7.90 -18.11
C ASP A 142 1.32 -8.48 -18.61
N ASN A 143 1.32 -9.76 -18.98
CA ASN A 143 0.12 -10.47 -19.45
C ASN A 143 -0.69 -11.16 -18.33
N THR A 144 -0.29 -11.00 -17.06
CA THR A 144 -0.93 -11.65 -15.91
C THR A 144 -2.01 -10.75 -15.31
N ASN A 145 -3.15 -10.63 -16.01
CA ASN A 145 -4.25 -9.74 -15.64
C ASN A 145 -5.46 -10.52 -15.11
N ARG A 146 -5.26 -11.15 -13.96
CA ARG A 146 -6.31 -11.87 -13.24
C ARG A 146 -6.59 -11.19 -11.91
N PHE A 147 -7.80 -10.68 -11.74
CA PHE A 147 -8.19 -9.89 -10.59
C PHE A 147 -9.34 -10.54 -9.82
N ARG A 148 -9.42 -10.24 -8.53
CA ARG A 148 -10.55 -10.63 -7.68
C ARG A 148 -11.72 -9.67 -7.82
N SER A 149 -11.43 -8.37 -7.85
CA SER A 149 -12.39 -7.27 -7.92
C SER A 149 -11.66 -5.98 -8.23
N GLY A 150 -12.12 -5.20 -9.22
CA GLY A 150 -11.37 -4.03 -9.71
C GLY A 150 -9.94 -4.44 -10.07
N ILE A 151 -8.96 -3.72 -9.53
CA ILE A 151 -7.52 -4.02 -9.66
C ILE A 151 -6.94 -4.81 -8.49
N ILE A 152 -7.76 -5.37 -7.59
CA ILE A 152 -7.24 -6.23 -6.52
C ILE A 152 -6.81 -7.55 -7.17
N PRO A 153 -5.53 -7.96 -7.07
CA PRO A 153 -5.04 -9.14 -7.77
C PRO A 153 -5.66 -10.41 -7.20
N TYR A 154 -5.87 -11.40 -8.07
CA TYR A 154 -6.46 -12.69 -7.68
C TYR A 154 -5.62 -13.41 -6.60
N ASP A 155 -4.30 -13.26 -6.65
CA ASP A 155 -3.35 -13.89 -5.75
C ASP A 155 -3.13 -13.12 -4.43
N ALA A 156 -3.93 -12.08 -4.15
CA ALA A 156 -3.80 -11.31 -2.91
C ALA A 156 -3.76 -12.24 -1.68
N ASN A 157 -2.78 -12.01 -0.80
CA ASN A 157 -2.54 -12.81 0.40
C ASN A 157 -3.64 -12.59 1.45
N PHE A 158 -4.03 -11.32 1.59
CA PHE A 158 -5.19 -10.92 2.36
C PHE A 158 -5.91 -9.75 1.70
N VAL A 159 -7.19 -9.59 2.04
CA VAL A 159 -7.98 -8.39 1.77
C VAL A 159 -8.70 -7.96 3.05
N ILE A 160 -8.60 -6.68 3.37
CA ILE A 160 -9.27 -6.03 4.49
C ILE A 160 -10.32 -5.11 3.90
N ASP A 161 -11.58 -5.35 4.25
CA ASP A 161 -12.64 -4.40 3.92
C ASP A 161 -12.74 -3.38 5.05
N ALA A 162 -12.62 -2.11 4.70
CA ALA A 162 -12.55 -1.02 5.65
C ALA A 162 -13.25 0.25 5.12
N GLU A 163 -13.38 1.23 6.00
CA GLU A 163 -13.96 2.52 5.70
C GLU A 163 -13.10 3.63 6.32
N ILE A 164 -12.65 4.58 5.50
CA ILE A 164 -11.89 5.75 5.92
C ILE A 164 -12.89 6.84 6.33
N SER A 165 -12.85 7.25 7.59
CA SER A 165 -13.67 8.34 8.08
C SER A 165 -13.09 9.70 7.73
N GLN A 166 -13.95 10.68 7.48
CA GLN A 166 -13.55 12.09 7.38
C GLN A 166 -13.04 12.65 8.72
N LYS A 167 -13.42 12.03 9.85
CA LYS A 167 -12.94 12.40 11.18
C LYS A 167 -11.45 12.11 11.29
N THR A 168 -10.73 13.09 11.78
CA THR A 168 -9.27 13.00 11.96
C THR A 168 -8.87 13.18 13.40
N GLU A 169 -7.77 12.54 13.77
CA GLU A 169 -7.06 12.76 15.02
C GLU A 169 -5.66 13.26 14.70
N ILE A 170 -5.11 14.10 15.58
CA ILE A 170 -3.75 14.63 15.43
C ILE A 170 -2.85 13.82 16.35
N PHE A 171 -1.72 13.37 15.80
CA PHE A 171 -0.70 12.68 16.54
C PHE A 171 0.65 13.39 16.38
N LYS A 172 1.44 13.41 17.46
CA LYS A 172 2.83 13.83 17.40
C LYS A 172 3.68 12.71 16.84
N GLU A 173 4.25 12.94 15.66
CA GLU A 173 5.13 12.00 15.00
C GLU A 173 6.56 12.52 14.98
N LYS A 174 7.51 11.61 15.12
CA LYS A 174 8.92 11.81 14.79
C LYS A 174 9.15 11.32 13.37
N ILE A 175 9.42 12.27 12.48
CA ILE A 175 9.64 12.00 11.06
C ILE A 175 11.13 12.19 10.78
N SER A 176 11.75 11.22 10.13
CA SER A 176 13.13 11.33 9.65
C SER A 176 13.14 11.99 8.28
N PHE A 177 13.88 13.09 8.17
CA PHE A 177 14.24 13.72 6.91
C PHE A 177 15.77 13.66 6.79
N GLY A 178 16.30 12.56 6.24
CA GLY A 178 17.73 12.32 6.25
C GLY A 178 18.24 12.01 7.66
N GLU A 179 19.22 12.78 8.14
CA GLU A 179 19.84 12.58 9.45
C GLU A 179 19.07 13.23 10.61
N GLU A 180 18.16 14.15 10.35
CA GLU A 180 17.39 14.86 11.38
C GLU A 180 16.04 14.19 11.65
N LEU A 181 15.70 14.09 12.95
CA LEU A 181 14.37 13.68 13.43
C LEU A 181 13.60 14.93 13.84
N ILE A 182 12.52 15.23 13.11
CA ILE A 182 11.65 16.37 13.37
C ILE A 182 10.38 15.87 14.05
N GLU A 183 10.00 16.51 15.16
CA GLU A 183 8.69 16.32 15.77
C GLU A 183 7.64 17.17 15.05
N SER A 184 6.56 16.54 14.58
CA SER A 184 5.50 17.21 13.82
C SER A 184 4.11 16.70 14.19
N ASP A 185 3.13 17.59 14.19
CA ASP A 185 1.72 17.26 14.37
C ASP A 185 1.13 16.77 13.04
N MET A 186 0.83 15.47 12.98
CA MET A 186 0.34 14.79 11.79
C MET A 186 -1.14 14.45 11.93
N LYS A 187 -1.91 14.76 10.89
CA LYS A 187 -3.36 14.50 10.84
C LYS A 187 -3.61 13.12 10.23
N TYR A 188 -4.22 12.24 11.02
CA TYR A 188 -4.60 10.89 10.59
C TYR A 188 -6.12 10.76 10.50
N ASN A 189 -6.61 10.05 9.49
CA ASN A 189 -8.01 9.68 9.38
C ASN A 189 -8.28 8.39 10.16
N ARG A 190 -9.43 8.32 10.83
CA ARG A 190 -9.85 7.07 11.48
C ARG A 190 -10.23 6.04 10.42
N LEU A 191 -9.71 4.83 10.55
CA LEU A 191 -10.00 3.69 9.68
C LEU A 191 -10.86 2.67 10.44
N LYS A 192 -12.06 2.38 9.94
CA LYS A 192 -12.92 1.34 10.50
C LYS A 192 -12.68 0.04 9.72
N ILE A 193 -12.01 -0.91 10.36
CA ILE A 193 -11.79 -2.25 9.78
C ILE A 193 -13.02 -3.13 10.07
N HIS A 194 -13.68 -3.59 9.02
CA HIS A 194 -14.86 -4.46 9.14
C HIS A 194 -14.45 -5.92 9.21
N ARG A 195 -13.65 -6.37 8.25
CA ARG A 195 -13.16 -7.75 8.18
C ARG A 195 -11.80 -7.85 7.50
N ILE A 196 -11.07 -8.89 7.85
CA ILE A 196 -9.80 -9.30 7.26
C ILE A 196 -10.00 -10.72 6.72
N SER A 197 -9.77 -10.93 5.44
CA SER A 197 -9.94 -12.22 4.75
C SER A 197 -8.59 -12.71 4.22
N PHE A 198 -8.23 -13.97 4.47
CA PHE A 198 -6.95 -14.56 4.06
C PHE A 198 -7.01 -16.09 3.96
N ASP A 199 -6.07 -16.70 3.24
CA ASP A 199 -5.97 -18.17 3.15
C ASP A 199 -5.03 -18.75 4.21
N GLU A 200 -3.92 -18.05 4.46
CA GLU A 200 -2.89 -18.41 5.43
C GLU A 200 -2.36 -17.13 6.07
N LYS A 201 -1.83 -17.21 7.30
CA LYS A 201 -1.14 -16.08 7.94
C LYS A 201 0.27 -15.86 7.35
N LYS A 202 0.32 -15.59 6.04
CA LYS A 202 1.51 -15.29 5.26
C LYS A 202 1.25 -14.04 4.43
N CYS A 203 2.17 -13.08 4.44
CA CYS A 203 2.05 -11.86 3.64
C CYS A 203 3.42 -11.27 3.33
N TYR A 204 3.45 -10.21 2.54
CA TYR A 204 4.65 -9.43 2.25
C TYR A 204 4.67 -8.16 3.09
N GLY A 205 5.86 -7.59 3.33
CA GLY A 205 6.04 -6.37 4.12
C GLY A 205 7.12 -5.47 3.55
N ILE A 206 6.88 -4.15 3.54
CA ILE A 206 7.88 -3.14 3.24
C ILE A 206 8.13 -2.35 4.52
N ILE A 207 9.24 -2.66 5.20
CA ILE A 207 9.59 -2.04 6.47
C ILE A 207 10.03 -0.59 6.21
N GLN A 208 9.47 0.36 6.95
CA GLN A 208 9.87 1.77 6.85
C GLN A 208 11.37 1.93 7.13
N GLY A 209 12.05 2.68 6.27
CA GLY A 209 13.50 2.86 6.34
C GLY A 209 14.32 1.62 5.93
N GLY A 210 13.66 0.49 5.65
CA GLY A 210 14.29 -0.72 5.15
C GLY A 210 14.68 -0.62 3.67
N LYS A 211 15.36 -1.67 3.17
CA LYS A 211 15.90 -1.71 1.80
C LYS A 211 14.84 -1.48 0.72
N ASP A 212 13.72 -2.20 0.78
CA ASP A 212 12.63 -2.07 -0.20
C ASP A 212 12.00 -0.67 -0.17
N HIS A 213 11.83 -0.06 1.01
CA HIS A 213 11.31 1.30 1.15
C HIS A 213 12.25 2.33 0.50
N LEU A 214 13.55 2.25 0.80
CA LEU A 214 14.56 3.13 0.21
C LEU A 214 14.71 2.90 -1.30
N PHE A 215 14.54 1.67 -1.77
CA PHE A 215 14.56 1.34 -3.19
C PHE A 215 13.40 2.02 -3.94
N LEU A 216 12.17 1.89 -3.44
CA LEU A 216 11.00 2.56 -4.02
C LEU A 216 11.11 4.08 -3.97
N TYR A 217 11.67 4.63 -2.88
CA TYR A 217 11.93 6.06 -2.76
C TYR A 217 12.89 6.56 -3.83
N LYS A 218 13.97 5.82 -4.12
CA LYS A 218 14.93 6.16 -5.20
C LYS A 218 14.27 6.14 -6.58
N ILE A 219 13.41 5.17 -6.87
CA ILE A 219 12.62 5.14 -8.11
C ILE A 219 11.75 6.38 -8.20
N ALA A 220 11.01 6.71 -7.14
CA ALA A 220 10.10 7.85 -7.10
C ALA A 220 10.82 9.18 -7.31
N ILE A 221 11.98 9.40 -6.66
CA ILE A 221 12.79 10.61 -6.88
C ILE A 221 13.21 10.74 -8.33
N LYS A 222 13.79 9.68 -8.91
CA LYS A 222 14.37 9.75 -10.25
C LYS A 222 13.30 10.02 -11.32
N LEU A 223 12.13 9.39 -11.20
CA LEU A 223 10.97 9.71 -12.05
C LEU A 223 10.42 11.12 -11.80
N GLY A 224 10.39 11.58 -10.54
CA GLY A 224 9.93 12.92 -10.16
C GLY A 224 10.82 14.03 -10.72
N SER A 225 12.15 13.86 -10.67
CA SER A 225 13.12 14.81 -11.23
C SER A 225 13.02 14.94 -12.75
N GLU A 226 12.68 13.86 -13.45
CA GLU A 226 12.52 13.88 -14.91
C GLU A 226 11.20 14.53 -15.36
N THR A 227 10.18 14.57 -14.47
CA THR A 227 8.83 15.07 -14.78
C THR A 227 8.52 16.45 -14.19
N GLY A 228 9.46 17.06 -13.46
CA GLY A 228 9.28 18.38 -12.84
C GLY A 228 8.25 18.40 -11.70
N LYS A 229 8.02 17.26 -11.05
CA LYS A 229 7.01 17.08 -9.98
C LYS A 229 7.62 16.91 -8.57
N LEU A 230 8.85 17.39 -8.38
CA LEU A 230 9.51 17.54 -7.07
C LEU A 230 9.62 19.01 -6.70
#